data_AF-A0A260ZQB4-F1
#
_entry.id   AF-A0A260ZQB4-F1
#
_cell.length_a   1.000
_cell.length_b   1.000
_cell.length_c   1.000
_cell.angle_alpha   90.00
_cell.angle_beta   90.00
_cell.angle_gamma   90.00
#
_symmetry.space_group_name_H-M   'P 1'
#
loop_
_entity.id
_entity.type
_entity.pdbx_description
1 polymer ?
#
loop_
_entity_poly.entity_id
_entity_poly.type
_entity_poly.pdbx_seq_one_letter_code
_entity_poly.pdbx_strand_id
1 'polypeptide(L)'
;MMRSSICGAGADWSLLLLIFYFVGNSQSTSSFLAWQKASSQQIEAARIIGFRARYVYTQAIKSEGLTANDRKLLYLDGLQKCNSIDDELISGIDKNVVRRSYRKSDSDVLEKTGLNKFFAAFVTLPPVEMKKVVNFACAKHEQQLECGLQYEGEERTKQRIAELMEDGGNKQMFEHECVDEDYATRVYPCLGRTENWIGACEKEISEYSVLREKVNNKINSVYNSAIQTVKSMKENREQVFTDTMKFINYAEGSKCLSFKKMRICLLQQLVTVCGVETARALNTSLSVGYLTTERSPRLQLDFDNFSYPTHPFCEKL
;
A
#
# COMPACT_ATOMS: atom_id res chain seq x y z
N MET A 1 74.86 -9.67 4.24
CA MET A 1 75.88 -9.49 5.29
C MET A 1 75.57 -8.20 6.04
N MET A 2 75.44 -8.29 7.37
CA MET A 2 75.79 -7.32 8.44
C MET A 2 75.82 -5.82 8.12
N ARG A 3 75.43 -4.86 8.97
CA ARG A 3 74.71 -4.74 10.26
C ARG A 3 74.87 -3.24 10.62
N SER A 4 73.83 -2.56 11.12
CA SER A 4 73.85 -1.43 12.10
C SER A 4 74.66 -0.15 11.80
N SER A 5 74.38 1.07 12.30
CA SER A 5 73.28 1.76 13.01
C SER A 5 73.78 3.22 13.23
N ILE A 6 72.88 4.11 13.69
CA ILE A 6 73.10 5.33 14.53
C ILE A 6 72.99 6.70 13.83
N CYS A 7 71.79 7.28 13.99
CA CYS A 7 71.37 8.57 14.55
C CYS A 7 72.10 9.91 14.22
N GLY A 8 71.26 10.93 13.96
CA GLY A 8 71.55 12.37 14.06
C GLY A 8 70.70 13.20 13.08
N ALA A 9 69.39 13.33 13.28
CA ALA A 9 68.74 14.52 13.86
C ALA A 9 68.95 15.82 13.05
N GLY A 10 67.88 16.31 12.42
CA GLY A 10 67.81 17.70 11.98
C GLY A 10 66.82 18.00 10.85
N ALA A 11 65.73 18.66 11.22
CA ALA A 11 64.87 19.53 10.39
C ALA A 11 63.77 18.89 9.50
N ASP A 12 62.55 19.01 10.03
CA ASP A 12 61.34 19.49 9.36
C ASP A 12 60.87 18.82 8.06
N TRP A 13 60.09 17.77 8.23
CA TRP A 13 59.13 17.28 7.23
C TRP A 13 57.70 17.23 7.82
N SER A 14 57.40 18.19 8.69
CA SER A 14 56.16 18.29 9.48
C SER A 14 54.93 18.75 8.70
N LEU A 15 54.96 18.78 7.35
CA LEU A 15 53.90 19.42 6.55
C LEU A 15 53.37 18.61 5.35
N LEU A 16 53.72 17.31 5.23
CA LEU A 16 53.27 16.46 4.11
C LEU A 16 52.63 15.12 4.53
N LEU A 17 52.01 15.08 5.72
CA LEU A 17 51.27 13.90 6.22
C LEU A 17 49.86 14.26 6.77
N LEU A 18 49.25 15.32 6.22
CA LEU A 18 47.88 15.76 6.56
C LEU A 18 46.99 15.86 5.31
N ILE A 19 47.09 14.89 4.39
CA ILE A 19 46.10 14.66 3.31
C ILE A 19 45.70 13.18 3.26
N PHE A 20 45.37 12.61 4.43
CA PHE A 20 44.68 11.32 4.53
C PHE A 20 43.63 11.32 5.65
N TYR A 21 43.00 12.47 5.89
CA TYR A 21 41.83 12.56 6.76
C TYR A 21 40.75 13.42 6.09
N PHE A 22 39.53 12.88 6.06
CA PHE A 22 38.29 13.40 5.47
C PHE A 22 38.29 13.32 3.93
N VAL A 23 37.58 12.40 3.27
CA VAL A 23 36.15 12.11 3.42
C VAL A 23 35.92 10.61 3.25
N GLY A 24 35.94 9.86 4.35
CA GLY A 24 35.03 8.74 4.47
C GLY A 24 33.64 9.35 4.50
N ASN A 25 32.96 9.38 3.36
CA ASN A 25 31.51 9.58 3.33
C ASN A 25 30.91 8.35 4.00
N SER A 26 30.93 8.35 5.32
CA SER A 26 29.87 7.78 6.13
C SER A 26 28.61 8.60 5.82
N GLN A 27 28.08 8.46 4.61
CA GLN A 27 26.66 8.69 4.42
C GLN A 27 26.01 7.64 5.29
N SER A 28 25.34 8.10 6.35
CA SER A 28 24.53 7.28 7.22
C SER A 28 23.73 6.29 6.38
N THR A 29 24.13 5.03 6.37
CA THR A 29 23.38 3.92 5.78
C THR A 29 22.30 3.44 6.77
N SER A 30 21.68 4.35 7.52
CA SER A 30 20.40 4.06 8.12
C SER A 30 19.37 4.24 7.02
N SER A 31 18.89 3.14 6.43
CA SER A 31 17.64 3.20 5.69
C SER A 31 16.56 3.73 6.64
N PHE A 32 15.81 4.70 6.16
CA PHE A 32 14.69 5.31 6.88
C PHE A 32 13.61 4.26 7.18
N LEU A 33 13.57 3.21 6.37
CA LEU A 33 12.80 2.00 6.60
C LEU A 33 13.75 0.81 6.52
N ALA A 34 13.80 0.02 7.58
CA ALA A 34 14.72 -1.11 7.68
C ALA A 34 13.93 -2.41 7.82
N TRP A 35 13.13 -2.74 6.80
CA TRP A 35 12.65 -4.11 6.66
C TRP A 35 13.77 -5.04 6.18
N GLN A 36 14.84 -4.47 5.60
CA GLN A 36 16.03 -5.17 5.12
C GLN A 36 15.67 -6.23 4.07
N LYS A 37 14.66 -5.94 3.24
CA LYS A 37 14.19 -6.84 2.18
C LYS A 37 14.82 -6.50 0.83
N ALA A 38 15.10 -5.22 0.59
CA ALA A 38 15.89 -4.78 -0.54
C ALA A 38 17.40 -4.83 -0.22
N SER A 39 18.20 -5.22 -1.21
CA SER A 39 19.66 -5.18 -1.12
C SER A 39 20.18 -3.74 -1.04
N SER A 40 21.38 -3.55 -0.50
CA SER A 40 22.01 -2.22 -0.44
C SER A 40 22.15 -1.57 -1.83
N GLN A 41 22.35 -2.37 -2.89
CA GLN A 41 22.42 -1.87 -4.27
C GLN A 41 21.07 -1.34 -4.76
N GLN A 42 19.98 -2.06 -4.45
CA GLN A 42 18.62 -1.63 -4.76
C GLN A 42 18.25 -0.33 -4.04
N ILE A 43 18.59 -0.24 -2.75
CA ILE A 43 18.36 0.96 -1.95
C ILE A 43 19.12 2.17 -2.52
N GLU A 44 20.40 1.99 -2.86
CA GLU A 44 21.20 3.07 -3.44
C GLU A 44 20.66 3.51 -4.81
N ALA A 45 20.27 2.56 -5.66
CA ALA A 45 19.65 2.87 -6.94
C ALA A 45 18.36 3.68 -6.76
N ALA A 46 17.50 3.30 -5.81
CA ALA A 46 16.26 4.02 -5.51
C ALA A 46 16.52 5.44 -4.99
N ARG A 47 17.51 5.61 -4.11
CA ARG A 47 17.93 6.94 -3.62
C ARG A 47 18.40 7.84 -4.75
N ILE A 48 19.21 7.31 -5.67
CA ILE A 48 19.68 8.06 -6.85
C ILE A 48 18.51 8.51 -7.71
N ILE A 49 17.48 7.67 -7.91
CA ILE A 49 16.27 8.06 -8.63
C ILE A 49 15.59 9.24 -7.95
N GLY A 50 15.38 9.17 -6.63
CA GLY A 50 14.75 10.24 -5.86
C GLY A 50 15.54 11.55 -5.88
N PHE A 51 16.86 11.49 -5.70
CA PHE A 51 17.74 12.66 -5.80
C PHE A 51 17.69 13.33 -7.18
N ARG A 52 17.73 12.53 -8.25
CA ARG A 52 17.65 13.04 -9.62
C ARG A 52 16.29 13.67 -9.90
N ALA A 53 15.20 13.00 -9.50
CA ALA A 53 13.85 13.53 -9.63
C ALA A 53 13.71 14.89 -8.90
N ARG A 54 14.25 14.99 -7.68
CA ARG A 54 14.25 16.23 -6.90
C ARG A 54 15.04 17.34 -7.57
N TYR A 55 16.22 17.01 -8.08
CA TYR A 55 17.05 17.96 -8.81
C TYR A 55 16.32 18.49 -10.04
N VAL A 56 15.78 17.61 -10.87
CA VAL A 56 15.00 17.98 -12.08
C VAL A 56 13.82 18.87 -11.71
N TYR A 57 13.02 18.47 -10.72
CA TYR A 57 11.90 19.28 -10.22
C TYR A 57 12.36 20.67 -9.77
N THR A 58 13.41 20.74 -8.93
CA THR A 58 13.93 21.99 -8.37
C THR A 58 14.47 22.93 -9.44
N GLN A 59 15.05 22.41 -10.53
CA GLN A 59 15.46 23.25 -11.66
C GLN A 59 14.24 23.70 -12.47
N ALA A 60 13.30 22.82 -12.75
CA ALA A 60 12.12 23.14 -13.55
C ALA A 60 11.26 24.24 -12.93
N ILE A 61 11.07 24.22 -11.60
CA ILE A 61 10.23 25.21 -10.90
C ILE A 61 10.81 26.63 -10.82
N LYS A 62 12.08 26.82 -11.22
CA LYS A 62 12.72 28.16 -11.30
C LYS A 62 12.31 28.92 -12.56
N SER A 63 11.75 28.24 -13.56
CA SER A 63 11.27 28.88 -14.78
C SER A 63 10.16 29.88 -14.47
N GLU A 64 10.26 31.06 -15.07
CA GLU A 64 9.23 32.09 -14.96
C GLU A 64 7.96 31.67 -15.71
N GLY A 65 6.80 32.18 -15.26
CA GLY A 65 5.51 31.93 -15.93
C GLY A 65 4.81 30.61 -15.57
N LEU A 66 5.38 29.77 -14.69
CA LEU A 66 4.72 28.53 -14.25
C LEU A 66 3.52 28.81 -13.35
N THR A 67 2.37 28.25 -13.72
CA THR A 67 1.17 28.25 -12.90
C THR A 67 1.30 27.27 -11.72
N ALA A 68 0.39 27.38 -10.74
CA ALA A 68 0.32 26.41 -9.65
C ALA A 68 0.06 24.98 -10.16
N ASN A 69 -0.71 24.84 -11.24
CA ASN A 69 -1.00 23.54 -11.84
C ASN A 69 0.25 22.93 -12.51
N ASP A 70 1.05 23.74 -13.20
CA ASP A 70 2.29 23.27 -13.83
C ASP A 70 3.29 22.77 -12.79
N ARG A 71 3.43 23.51 -11.67
CA ARG A 71 4.27 23.09 -10.54
C ARG A 71 3.78 21.78 -9.93
N LYS A 72 2.46 21.58 -9.84
CA LYS A 72 1.87 20.32 -9.37
C LYS A 72 2.16 19.17 -10.34
N LEU A 73 2.02 19.37 -11.64
CA LEU A 73 2.31 18.33 -12.64
C LEU A 73 3.78 17.92 -12.65
N LEU A 74 4.69 18.89 -12.58
CA LEU A 74 6.13 18.61 -12.44
C LEU A 74 6.45 17.83 -11.17
N TYR A 75 5.79 18.17 -10.06
CA TYR A 75 5.94 17.44 -8.81
C TYR A 75 5.45 15.99 -8.96
N LEU A 76 4.30 15.77 -9.61
CA LEU A 76 3.74 14.44 -9.84
C LEU A 76 4.60 13.59 -10.79
N ASP A 77 5.25 14.17 -11.80
CA ASP A 77 6.18 13.44 -12.68
C ASP A 77 7.38 12.91 -11.89
N GLY A 78 7.96 13.72 -10.99
CA GLY A 78 9.05 13.28 -10.11
C GLY A 78 8.62 12.13 -9.19
N LEU A 79 7.43 12.24 -8.59
CA LEU A 79 6.82 11.18 -7.78
C LEU A 79 6.60 9.89 -8.56
N GLN A 80 6.17 10.00 -9.81
CA GLN A 80 5.94 8.85 -10.67
C GLN A 80 7.22 8.04 -10.88
N LYS A 81 8.40 8.68 -10.93
CA LYS A 81 9.69 7.97 -11.02
C LYS A 81 9.93 7.04 -9.83
N CYS A 82 9.54 7.46 -8.63
CA CYS A 82 9.63 6.61 -7.44
C CYS A 82 8.55 5.51 -7.47
N ASN A 83 7.33 5.85 -7.88
CA ASN A 83 6.20 4.91 -7.86
C ASN A 83 6.31 3.79 -8.90
N SER A 84 7.09 3.99 -9.96
CA SER A 84 7.25 3.01 -11.04
C SER A 84 8.42 2.03 -10.84
N ILE A 85 9.17 2.15 -9.74
CA ILE A 85 10.28 1.22 -9.43
C ILE A 85 9.72 -0.21 -9.37
N ASP A 86 10.31 -1.12 -10.14
CA ASP A 86 9.98 -2.56 -10.23
C ASP A 86 8.53 -2.90 -10.67
N ASP A 87 7.84 -2.02 -11.38
CA ASP A 87 6.49 -2.31 -11.91
C ASP A 87 6.48 -3.47 -12.92
N GLU A 88 7.51 -3.58 -13.76
CA GLU A 88 7.66 -4.70 -14.71
C GLU A 88 7.79 -6.05 -13.98
N LEU A 89 8.47 -6.03 -12.82
CA LEU A 89 8.69 -7.23 -12.01
C LEU A 89 7.41 -7.67 -11.27
N ILE A 90 6.53 -6.73 -10.87
CA ILE A 90 5.17 -7.07 -10.39
C ILE A 90 4.42 -7.86 -11.45
N SER A 91 4.41 -7.37 -12.69
CA SER A 91 3.70 -8.04 -13.79
C SER A 91 4.24 -9.46 -13.99
N GLY A 92 5.56 -9.63 -13.86
CA GLY A 92 6.23 -10.92 -13.88
C GLY A 92 5.78 -11.85 -12.75
N ILE A 93 5.70 -11.36 -11.51
CA ILE A 93 5.29 -12.17 -10.34
C ILE A 93 3.82 -12.55 -10.41
N ASP A 94 2.93 -11.61 -10.76
CA ASP A 94 1.51 -11.93 -10.94
C ASP A 94 1.33 -13.01 -12.03
N LYS A 95 1.95 -12.82 -13.19
CA LYS A 95 1.81 -13.75 -14.33
C LYS A 95 2.46 -15.11 -14.12
N ASN A 96 3.65 -15.14 -13.53
CA ASN A 96 4.48 -16.36 -13.49
C ASN A 96 4.40 -17.10 -12.16
N VAL A 97 4.02 -16.43 -11.07
CA VAL A 97 3.90 -17.03 -9.74
C VAL A 97 2.43 -17.12 -9.34
N VAL A 98 1.78 -15.97 -9.16
CA VAL A 98 0.44 -15.92 -8.55
C VAL A 98 -0.56 -16.70 -9.40
N ARG A 99 -0.75 -16.30 -10.66
CA ARG A 99 -1.77 -16.88 -11.55
C ARG A 99 -1.55 -18.35 -11.90
N ARG A 100 -0.36 -18.91 -11.68
CA ARG A 100 -0.03 -20.30 -12.02
C ARG A 100 -0.24 -21.26 -10.86
N SER A 101 -0.16 -20.77 -9.62
CA SER A 101 0.00 -21.65 -8.45
C SER A 101 -1.10 -21.50 -7.40
N TYR A 102 -1.93 -20.46 -7.48
CA TYR A 102 -3.00 -20.24 -6.52
C TYR A 102 -4.13 -21.26 -6.68
N ARG A 103 -4.79 -21.62 -5.57
CA ARG A 103 -5.99 -22.48 -5.62
C ARG A 103 -7.19 -21.62 -5.96
N LYS A 104 -7.60 -21.69 -7.23
CA LYS A 104 -8.68 -20.86 -7.76
C LYS A 104 -9.99 -21.00 -7.00
N SER A 105 -10.41 -22.22 -6.65
CA SER A 105 -11.67 -22.44 -5.91
C SER A 105 -11.69 -21.72 -4.56
N ASP A 106 -10.60 -21.81 -3.80
CA ASP A 106 -10.47 -21.11 -2.51
C ASP A 106 -10.44 -19.58 -2.71
N SER A 107 -9.72 -19.10 -3.72
CA SER A 107 -9.64 -17.67 -4.03
C SER A 107 -10.99 -17.09 -4.43
N ASP A 108 -11.73 -17.75 -5.32
CA ASP A 108 -13.05 -17.30 -5.78
C ASP A 108 -14.04 -17.22 -4.59
N VAL A 109 -13.87 -18.09 -3.59
CA VAL A 109 -14.66 -18.08 -2.35
C VAL A 109 -14.25 -16.92 -1.43
N LEU A 110 -12.95 -16.65 -1.27
CA LEU A 110 -12.43 -15.53 -0.50
C LEU A 110 -12.81 -14.17 -1.12
N GLU A 111 -12.87 -14.05 -2.44
CA GLU A 111 -13.31 -12.82 -3.12
C GLU A 111 -14.76 -12.46 -2.75
N LYS A 112 -15.64 -13.45 -2.54
CA LYS A 112 -17.02 -13.24 -2.08
C LYS A 112 -17.09 -12.64 -0.68
N THR A 113 -16.05 -12.79 0.14
CA THR A 113 -15.99 -12.16 1.47
C THR A 113 -15.58 -10.70 1.43
N GLY A 114 -15.35 -10.13 0.24
CA GLY A 114 -14.90 -8.75 0.09
C GLY A 114 -13.39 -8.59 -0.02
N LEU A 115 -12.60 -9.67 0.05
CA LEU A 115 -11.16 -9.58 -0.20
C LEU A 115 -10.88 -9.16 -1.64
N ASN A 116 -9.84 -8.36 -1.82
CA ASN A 116 -9.37 -8.05 -3.17
C ASN A 116 -8.78 -9.33 -3.83
N LYS A 117 -8.89 -9.39 -5.15
CA LYS A 117 -8.50 -10.54 -5.97
C LYS A 117 -7.04 -10.95 -5.76
N PHE A 118 -6.13 -9.99 -5.63
CA PHE A 118 -4.71 -10.29 -5.45
C PHE A 118 -4.48 -11.00 -4.11
N PHE A 119 -5.02 -10.46 -3.02
CA PHE A 119 -4.85 -11.03 -1.68
C PHE A 119 -5.54 -12.40 -1.56
N ALA A 120 -6.75 -12.55 -2.12
CA ALA A 120 -7.44 -13.84 -2.19
C ALA A 120 -6.60 -14.90 -2.92
N ALA A 121 -5.98 -14.54 -4.04
CA ALA A 121 -5.07 -15.44 -4.74
C ALA A 121 -3.79 -15.71 -3.93
N PHE A 122 -3.20 -14.67 -3.34
CA PHE A 122 -1.96 -14.75 -2.58
C PHE A 122 -2.05 -15.71 -1.39
N VAL A 123 -3.09 -15.60 -0.55
CA VAL A 123 -3.23 -16.46 0.64
C VAL A 123 -3.55 -17.92 0.30
N THR A 124 -3.85 -18.22 -0.96
CA THR A 124 -4.09 -19.59 -1.46
C THR A 124 -2.88 -20.18 -2.19
N LEU A 125 -1.76 -19.46 -2.25
CA LEU A 125 -0.50 -19.96 -2.79
C LEU A 125 0.15 -21.04 -1.90
N PRO A 126 1.06 -21.85 -2.45
CA PRO A 126 1.99 -22.63 -1.64
C PRO A 126 2.89 -21.70 -0.80
N PRO A 127 3.29 -22.09 0.43
CA PRO A 127 4.13 -21.25 1.30
C PRO A 127 5.44 -20.76 0.66
N VAL A 128 6.07 -21.60 -0.16
CA VAL A 128 7.30 -21.23 -0.88
C VAL A 128 7.07 -20.07 -1.84
N GLU A 129 5.93 -20.03 -2.52
CA GLU A 129 5.57 -18.93 -3.43
C GLU A 129 5.12 -17.69 -2.66
N MET A 130 4.43 -17.85 -1.52
CA MET A 130 4.08 -16.72 -0.64
C MET A 130 5.33 -15.95 -0.20
N LYS A 131 6.38 -16.67 0.23
CA LYS A 131 7.65 -16.05 0.66
C LYS A 131 8.30 -15.22 -0.45
N LYS A 132 8.25 -15.69 -1.69
CA LYS A 132 8.76 -14.93 -2.85
C LYS A 132 7.95 -13.65 -3.09
N VAL A 133 6.62 -13.75 -3.05
CA VAL A 133 5.72 -12.59 -3.24
C VAL A 133 5.96 -11.54 -2.16
N VAL A 134 6.02 -11.94 -0.88
CA VAL A 134 6.27 -11.03 0.24
C VAL A 134 7.64 -10.37 0.14
N ASN A 135 8.71 -11.15 -0.04
CA ASN A 135 10.06 -10.58 -0.13
C ASN A 135 10.16 -9.55 -1.26
N PHE A 136 9.55 -9.84 -2.40
CA PHE A 136 9.50 -8.89 -3.50
C PHE A 136 8.66 -7.65 -3.17
N ALA A 137 7.43 -7.82 -2.67
CA ALA A 137 6.53 -6.71 -2.38
C ALA A 137 7.12 -5.76 -1.32
N CYS A 138 7.73 -6.32 -0.28
CA CYS A 138 8.43 -5.55 0.74
C CYS A 138 9.67 -4.84 0.19
N ALA A 139 10.52 -5.54 -0.59
CA ALA A 139 11.68 -4.90 -1.22
C ALA A 139 11.28 -3.77 -2.18
N LYS A 140 10.17 -3.93 -2.90
CA LYS A 140 9.60 -2.88 -3.75
C LYS A 140 9.21 -1.66 -2.91
N HIS A 141 8.38 -1.84 -1.87
CA HIS A 141 7.94 -0.72 -1.03
C HIS A 141 9.11 -0.04 -0.33
N GLU A 142 10.09 -0.80 0.16
CA GLU A 142 11.31 -0.26 0.76
C GLU A 142 12.05 0.67 -0.21
N GLN A 143 12.27 0.22 -1.46
CA GLN A 143 12.87 1.06 -2.51
C GLN A 143 12.03 2.30 -2.83
N GLN A 144 10.71 2.15 -3.01
CA GLN A 144 9.83 3.26 -3.35
C GLN A 144 9.82 4.34 -2.26
N LEU A 145 9.84 3.94 -1.00
CA LEU A 145 9.83 4.85 0.15
C LEU A 145 11.20 5.49 0.37
N GLU A 146 12.32 4.78 0.14
CA GLU A 146 13.66 5.38 0.12
C GLU A 146 13.82 6.41 -1.02
N CYS A 147 13.24 6.14 -2.19
CA CYS A 147 13.18 7.11 -3.27
C CYS A 147 12.35 8.35 -2.87
N GLY A 148 11.16 8.11 -2.30
CA GLY A 148 10.28 9.16 -1.78
C GLY A 148 10.96 10.02 -0.71
N LEU A 149 11.76 9.41 0.17
CA LEU A 149 12.55 10.13 1.17
C LEU A 149 13.51 11.14 0.54
N GLN A 150 14.24 10.73 -0.50
CA GLN A 150 15.16 11.64 -1.19
C GLN A 150 14.41 12.73 -1.97
N TYR A 151 13.25 12.38 -2.53
CA TYR A 151 12.44 13.27 -3.35
C TYR A 151 11.67 14.32 -2.53
N GLU A 152 10.89 13.89 -1.55
CA GLU A 152 9.90 14.67 -0.81
C GLU A 152 10.36 15.02 0.62
N GLY A 153 11.35 14.29 1.14
CA GLY A 153 11.81 14.42 2.51
C GLY A 153 11.07 13.51 3.50
N GLU A 154 11.59 13.48 4.72
CA GLU A 154 11.16 12.59 5.80
C GLU A 154 9.69 12.77 6.18
N GLU A 155 9.27 14.00 6.46
CA GLU A 155 7.90 14.28 6.93
C GLU A 155 6.82 13.84 5.93
N ARG A 156 7.03 14.11 4.64
CA ARG A 156 6.12 13.66 3.58
C ARG A 156 6.12 12.14 3.41
N THR A 157 7.28 11.51 3.59
CA THR A 157 7.39 10.06 3.50
C THR A 157 6.68 9.39 4.68
N LYS A 158 6.78 9.93 5.90
CA LYS A 158 5.99 9.48 7.06
C LYS A 158 4.49 9.60 6.81
N GLN A 159 4.05 10.75 6.30
CA GLN A 159 2.65 10.96 5.95
C GLN A 159 2.17 9.91 4.95
N ARG A 160 2.97 9.65 3.91
CA ARG A 160 2.64 8.67 2.89
C ARG A 160 2.57 7.23 3.41
N ILE A 161 3.44 6.86 4.35
CA ILE A 161 3.35 5.56 5.02
C ILE A 161 2.02 5.44 5.77
N ALA A 162 1.62 6.49 6.50
CA ALA A 162 0.35 6.51 7.21
C ALA A 162 -0.84 6.36 6.24
N GLU A 163 -0.83 7.10 5.12
CA GLU A 163 -1.85 7.01 4.07
C GLU A 163 -1.89 5.60 3.43
N LEU A 164 -0.74 4.98 3.15
CA LEU A 164 -0.69 3.62 2.62
C LEU A 164 -1.28 2.61 3.60
N MET A 165 -1.06 2.79 4.91
CA MET A 165 -1.59 1.92 5.97
C MET A 165 -3.10 2.11 6.23
N GLU A 166 -3.75 3.05 5.57
CA GLU A 166 -5.22 3.12 5.52
C GLU A 166 -5.82 2.02 4.63
N ASP A 167 -5.01 1.34 3.80
CA ASP A 167 -5.36 0.10 3.12
C ASP A 167 -4.99 -1.13 3.96
N GLY A 168 -5.94 -2.05 4.13
CA GLY A 168 -5.73 -3.24 4.95
C GLY A 168 -4.63 -4.18 4.46
N GLY A 169 -4.41 -4.27 3.15
CA GLY A 169 -3.34 -5.09 2.57
C GLY A 169 -1.97 -4.50 2.85
N ASN A 170 -1.80 -3.20 2.58
CA ASN A 170 -0.57 -2.49 2.92
C ASN A 170 -0.28 -2.50 4.43
N LYS A 171 -1.32 -2.36 5.26
CA LYS A 171 -1.17 -2.46 6.71
C LYS A 171 -0.66 -3.82 7.15
N GLN A 172 -1.26 -4.91 6.65
CA GLN A 172 -0.76 -6.27 6.92
C GLN A 172 0.69 -6.44 6.48
N MET A 173 1.03 -5.95 5.29
CA MET A 173 2.37 -6.03 4.76
C MET A 173 3.38 -5.29 5.64
N PHE A 174 3.11 -4.03 5.97
CA PHE A 174 4.06 -3.17 6.69
C PHE A 174 4.22 -3.54 8.17
N GLU A 175 3.13 -3.93 8.84
CA GLU A 175 3.16 -4.26 10.29
C GLU A 175 3.62 -5.71 10.55
N HIS A 176 3.49 -6.59 9.55
CA HIS A 176 3.72 -8.03 9.76
C HIS A 176 4.60 -8.66 8.68
N GLU A 177 4.16 -8.70 7.42
CA GLU A 177 4.84 -9.50 6.38
C GLU A 177 6.29 -9.05 6.12
N CYS A 178 6.55 -7.74 6.18
CA CYS A 178 7.89 -7.19 6.00
C CYS A 178 8.74 -7.24 7.28
N VAL A 179 8.12 -7.45 8.45
CA VAL A 179 8.78 -7.45 9.75
C VAL A 179 9.17 -8.88 10.19
N ASP A 180 8.25 -9.83 10.04
CA ASP A 180 8.46 -11.25 10.36
C ASP A 180 8.51 -12.07 9.07
N GLU A 181 9.71 -12.60 8.76
CA GLU A 181 9.99 -13.32 7.51
C GLU A 181 9.08 -14.55 7.29
N ASP A 182 8.61 -15.17 8.37
CA ASP A 182 7.81 -16.39 8.29
C ASP A 182 6.32 -16.11 8.48
N TYR A 183 5.91 -14.87 8.80
CA TYR A 183 4.51 -14.50 9.10
C TYR A 183 3.55 -15.01 8.04
N ALA A 184 3.77 -14.65 6.77
CA ALA A 184 2.87 -15.04 5.69
C ALA A 184 2.76 -16.57 5.55
N THR A 185 3.88 -17.28 5.64
CA THR A 185 3.93 -18.75 5.52
C THR A 185 3.37 -19.49 6.72
N ARG A 186 3.27 -18.82 7.87
CA ARG A 186 2.74 -19.36 9.11
C ARG A 186 1.24 -19.07 9.26
N VAL A 187 0.82 -17.87 8.89
CA VAL A 187 -0.53 -17.34 9.16
C VAL A 187 -1.52 -17.59 8.01
N TYR A 188 -1.10 -17.42 6.76
CA TYR A 188 -2.01 -17.47 5.61
C TYR A 188 -2.40 -18.87 5.09
N PRO A 189 -1.59 -19.94 5.24
CA PRO A 189 -1.98 -21.24 4.69
C PRO A 189 -3.30 -21.80 5.23
N CYS A 190 -3.65 -21.52 6.50
CA CYS A 190 -4.94 -21.93 7.04
C CYS A 190 -6.09 -21.07 6.48
N LEU A 191 -5.88 -19.74 6.39
CA LEU A 191 -6.84 -18.83 5.77
C LEU A 191 -7.20 -19.26 4.35
N GLY A 192 -6.19 -19.61 3.55
CA GLY A 192 -6.38 -20.03 2.16
C GLY A 192 -7.00 -21.41 1.97
N ARG A 193 -7.21 -22.22 3.01
CA ARG A 193 -7.90 -23.52 2.91
C ARG A 193 -9.35 -23.34 3.38
N THR A 194 -10.17 -22.79 2.48
CA THR A 194 -11.51 -22.30 2.83
C THR A 194 -12.46 -23.41 3.25
N GLU A 195 -12.27 -24.62 2.70
CA GLU A 195 -13.06 -25.82 3.00
C GLU A 195 -13.18 -26.13 4.51
N ASN A 196 -12.20 -25.73 5.31
CA ASN A 196 -12.14 -26.08 6.73
C ASN A 196 -13.00 -25.19 7.63
N TRP A 197 -13.40 -24.00 7.17
CA TRP A 197 -13.99 -23.00 8.07
C TRP A 197 -15.10 -22.17 7.43
N ILE A 198 -15.16 -22.06 6.10
CA ILE A 198 -16.07 -21.10 5.47
C ILE A 198 -17.52 -21.56 5.39
N GLY A 199 -17.75 -22.88 5.36
CA GLY A 199 -19.08 -23.48 5.15
C GLY A 199 -20.09 -23.06 6.23
N ALA A 200 -19.65 -22.85 7.47
CA ALA A 200 -20.51 -22.40 8.56
C ALA A 200 -21.05 -20.96 8.37
N CYS A 201 -20.46 -20.17 7.46
CA CYS A 201 -20.81 -18.78 7.19
C CYS A 201 -21.31 -18.55 5.76
N GLU A 202 -21.64 -19.62 5.02
CA GLU A 202 -22.01 -19.54 3.61
C GLU A 202 -23.20 -18.60 3.37
N LYS A 203 -24.19 -18.64 4.25
CA LYS A 203 -25.36 -17.77 4.19
C LYS A 203 -24.98 -16.29 4.28
N GLU A 204 -24.23 -15.91 5.31
CA GLU A 204 -23.83 -14.53 5.54
C GLU A 204 -22.91 -14.01 4.42
N ILE A 205 -22.02 -14.85 3.90
CA ILE A 205 -21.16 -14.51 2.76
C ILE A 205 -22.00 -14.27 1.51
N SER A 206 -22.94 -15.17 1.20
CA SER A 206 -23.79 -15.06 0.02
C SER A 206 -24.68 -13.81 0.09
N GLU A 207 -25.31 -13.57 1.24
CA GLU A 207 -26.12 -12.37 1.48
C GLU A 207 -25.29 -11.09 1.29
N TYR A 208 -24.08 -11.04 1.87
CA TYR A 208 -23.18 -9.91 1.72
C TYR A 208 -22.72 -9.71 0.28
N SER A 209 -22.22 -10.75 -0.38
CA SER A 209 -21.68 -10.66 -1.74
C SER A 209 -22.73 -10.14 -2.73
N VAL A 210 -23.95 -10.67 -2.67
CA VAL A 210 -25.06 -10.24 -3.54
C VAL A 210 -25.47 -8.79 -3.25
N LEU A 211 -25.57 -8.43 -1.96
CA LEU A 211 -25.92 -7.07 -1.57
C LEU A 211 -24.84 -6.06 -2.00
N ARG A 212 -23.57 -6.39 -1.77
CA ARG A 212 -22.41 -5.58 -2.12
C ARG A 212 -22.41 -5.26 -3.61
N GLU A 213 -22.52 -6.27 -4.47
CA GLU A 213 -22.54 -6.08 -5.92
C GLU A 213 -23.73 -5.21 -6.36
N LYS A 214 -24.93 -5.54 -5.88
CA LYS A 214 -26.15 -4.78 -6.20
C LYS A 214 -26.04 -3.31 -5.80
N VAL A 215 -25.55 -3.04 -4.59
CA VAL A 215 -25.40 -1.68 -4.08
C VAL A 215 -24.28 -0.94 -4.81
N ASN A 216 -23.14 -1.56 -5.10
CA ASN A 216 -22.06 -0.93 -5.86
C ASN A 216 -22.51 -0.52 -7.26
N ASN A 217 -23.25 -1.39 -7.95
CA ASN A 217 -23.84 -1.08 -9.25
C ASN A 217 -24.83 0.09 -9.15
N LYS A 218 -25.67 0.11 -8.10
CA LYS A 218 -26.63 1.20 -7.88
C LYS A 218 -25.94 2.53 -7.56
N ILE A 219 -24.94 2.53 -6.68
CA ILE A 219 -24.15 3.71 -6.33
C ILE A 219 -23.49 4.28 -7.58
N ASN A 220 -22.79 3.45 -8.36
CA ASN A 220 -22.14 3.88 -9.61
C ASN A 220 -23.14 4.50 -10.58
N SER A 221 -24.31 3.88 -10.76
CA SER A 221 -25.36 4.40 -11.64
C SER A 221 -25.89 5.77 -11.18
N VAL A 222 -26.23 5.91 -9.89
CA VAL A 222 -26.82 7.14 -9.34
C VAL A 222 -25.78 8.26 -9.33
N TYR A 223 -24.56 7.98 -8.89
CA TYR A 223 -23.46 8.95 -8.83
C TYR A 223 -23.10 9.47 -10.24
N ASN A 224 -22.93 8.58 -11.21
CA ASN A 224 -22.64 9.01 -12.59
C ASN A 224 -23.79 9.82 -13.20
N SER A 225 -25.05 9.44 -12.92
CA SER A 225 -26.21 10.21 -13.37
C SER A 225 -26.21 11.60 -12.74
N ALA A 226 -25.97 11.71 -11.43
CA ALA A 226 -25.91 12.99 -10.74
C ALA A 226 -24.80 13.90 -11.29
N ILE A 227 -23.62 13.36 -11.61
CA ILE A 227 -22.55 14.13 -12.26
C ILE A 227 -23.01 14.70 -13.60
N GLN A 228 -23.68 13.91 -14.44
CA GLN A 228 -24.15 14.38 -15.75
C GLN A 228 -25.25 15.44 -15.61
N THR A 229 -26.17 15.22 -14.67
CA THR A 229 -27.24 16.17 -14.35
C THR A 229 -26.69 17.50 -13.84
N VAL A 230 -25.75 17.48 -12.89
CA VAL A 230 -25.13 18.70 -12.36
C VAL A 230 -24.38 19.49 -13.44
N LYS A 231 -23.75 18.80 -14.41
CA LYS A 231 -23.07 19.45 -15.54
C LYS A 231 -24.03 20.19 -16.48
N SER A 232 -25.24 19.65 -16.70
CA SER A 232 -26.23 20.24 -17.63
C SER A 232 -27.15 21.26 -16.97
N MET A 233 -27.32 21.22 -15.65
CA MET A 233 -28.16 22.16 -14.91
C MET A 233 -27.46 23.51 -14.71
N LYS A 234 -28.22 24.61 -14.63
CA LYS A 234 -27.71 25.95 -14.28
C LYS A 234 -27.91 26.29 -12.79
N GLU A 235 -28.97 25.78 -12.18
CA GLU A 235 -29.37 26.04 -10.80
C GLU A 235 -29.53 24.71 -10.02
N ASN A 236 -29.64 24.76 -8.69
CA ASN A 236 -29.88 23.61 -7.79
C ASN A 236 -28.86 22.46 -7.85
N ARG A 237 -27.67 22.71 -8.42
CA ARG A 237 -26.58 21.72 -8.54
C ARG A 237 -26.18 21.10 -7.21
N GLU A 238 -26.01 21.93 -6.19
CA GLU A 238 -25.59 21.51 -4.85
C GLU A 238 -26.63 20.63 -4.18
N GLN A 239 -27.92 20.97 -4.31
CA GLN A 239 -29.01 20.20 -3.73
C GLN A 239 -29.08 18.80 -4.34
N VAL A 240 -29.04 18.70 -5.68
CA VAL A 240 -29.06 17.41 -6.40
C VAL A 240 -27.88 16.54 -5.97
N PHE A 241 -26.69 17.12 -5.86
CA PHE A 241 -25.50 16.38 -5.46
C PHE A 241 -25.59 15.95 -3.99
N THR A 242 -26.01 16.83 -3.09
CA THR A 242 -26.19 16.54 -1.66
C THR A 242 -27.20 15.42 -1.43
N ASP A 243 -28.33 15.44 -2.11
CA ASP A 243 -29.35 14.39 -2.00
C ASP A 243 -28.84 13.05 -2.56
N THR A 244 -28.04 13.10 -3.62
CA THR A 244 -27.34 11.92 -4.15
C THR A 244 -26.39 11.32 -3.11
N MET A 245 -25.56 12.15 -2.47
CA MET A 245 -24.58 11.69 -1.49
C MET A 245 -25.27 11.13 -0.23
N LYS A 246 -26.39 11.72 0.21
CA LYS A 246 -27.24 11.15 1.28
C LYS A 246 -27.77 9.77 0.92
N PHE A 247 -28.27 9.59 -0.31
CA PHE A 247 -28.74 8.29 -0.79
C PHE A 247 -27.60 7.25 -0.81
N ILE A 248 -26.43 7.62 -1.33
CA ILE A 248 -25.25 6.75 -1.37
C ILE A 248 -24.84 6.34 0.04
N ASN A 249 -24.76 7.28 0.97
CA ASN A 249 -24.42 7.01 2.37
C ASN A 249 -25.39 5.99 3.02
N TYR A 250 -26.70 6.15 2.79
CA TYR A 250 -27.69 5.18 3.28
C TYR A 250 -27.52 3.79 2.64
N ALA A 251 -27.27 3.74 1.33
CA ALA A 251 -27.03 2.48 0.62
C ALA A 251 -25.76 1.77 1.14
N GLU A 252 -24.69 2.52 1.39
CA GLU A 252 -23.46 2.00 2.02
C GLU A 252 -23.72 1.45 3.42
N GLY A 253 -24.58 2.11 4.21
CA GLY A 253 -25.01 1.62 5.53
C GLY A 253 -25.55 0.18 5.48
N SER A 254 -26.32 -0.16 4.45
CA SER A 254 -26.83 -1.53 4.25
C SER A 254 -25.70 -2.53 3.96
N LYS A 255 -24.71 -2.15 3.12
CA LYS A 255 -23.52 -2.98 2.87
C LYS A 255 -22.74 -3.22 4.17
N CYS A 256 -22.47 -2.16 4.94
CA CYS A 256 -21.69 -2.25 6.16
C CYS A 256 -22.36 -3.12 7.22
N LEU A 257 -23.69 -3.07 7.34
CA LEU A 257 -24.43 -3.96 8.24
C LEU A 257 -24.28 -5.43 7.85
N SER A 258 -24.41 -5.75 6.56
CA SER A 258 -24.25 -7.11 6.06
C SER A 258 -22.79 -7.59 6.18
N PHE A 259 -21.83 -6.71 5.88
CA PHE A 259 -20.40 -6.95 6.08
C PHE A 259 -20.09 -7.30 7.54
N LYS A 260 -20.62 -6.54 8.51
CA LYS A 260 -20.45 -6.83 9.95
C LYS A 260 -20.93 -8.22 10.33
N LYS A 261 -22.10 -8.65 9.84
CA LYS A 261 -22.66 -9.98 10.11
C LYS A 261 -21.75 -11.09 9.57
N MET A 262 -21.38 -10.98 8.30
CA MET A 262 -20.45 -11.91 7.67
C MET A 262 -19.11 -11.94 8.42
N ARG A 263 -18.51 -10.77 8.65
CA ARG A 263 -17.23 -10.66 9.36
C ARG A 263 -17.25 -11.33 10.72
N ILE A 264 -18.29 -11.09 11.54
CA ILE A 264 -18.40 -11.75 12.86
C ILE A 264 -18.40 -13.26 12.72
N CYS A 265 -19.18 -13.81 11.78
CA CYS A 265 -19.21 -15.25 11.54
C CYS A 265 -17.82 -15.78 11.15
N LEU A 266 -17.18 -15.16 10.14
CA LEU A 266 -15.87 -15.61 9.65
C LEU A 266 -14.80 -15.58 10.74
N LEU A 267 -14.77 -14.51 11.55
CA LEU A 267 -13.78 -14.38 12.62
C LEU A 267 -13.99 -15.43 13.72
N GLN A 268 -15.24 -15.76 14.08
CA GLN A 268 -15.53 -16.82 15.04
C GLN A 268 -15.05 -18.19 14.54
N GLN A 269 -15.30 -18.50 13.27
CA GLN A 269 -14.83 -19.75 12.67
C GLN A 269 -13.31 -19.81 12.60
N LEU A 270 -12.66 -18.72 12.14
CA LEU A 270 -11.20 -18.69 12.01
C LEU A 270 -10.48 -18.76 13.35
N VAL A 271 -10.97 -18.10 14.40
CA VAL A 271 -10.37 -18.24 15.74
C VAL A 271 -10.38 -19.70 16.18
N THR A 272 -11.46 -20.42 15.88
CA THR A 272 -11.64 -21.83 16.27
C THR A 272 -10.77 -22.78 15.45
N VAL A 273 -10.67 -22.56 14.13
CA VAL A 273 -10.03 -23.49 13.19
C VAL A 273 -8.56 -23.15 12.92
N CYS A 274 -8.25 -21.87 12.77
CA CYS A 274 -6.93 -21.38 12.36
C CYS A 274 -6.18 -20.62 13.46
N GLY A 275 -6.88 -20.17 14.50
CA GLY A 275 -6.32 -19.38 15.59
C GLY A 275 -6.49 -17.87 15.42
N VAL A 276 -6.18 -17.15 16.50
CA VAL A 276 -6.44 -15.71 16.65
C VAL A 276 -5.65 -14.86 15.66
N GLU A 277 -4.42 -15.25 15.34
CA GLU A 277 -3.54 -14.47 14.45
C GLU A 277 -4.06 -14.46 13.01
N THR A 278 -4.48 -15.62 12.49
CA THR A 278 -5.12 -15.72 11.17
C THR A 278 -6.43 -14.94 11.10
N ALA A 279 -7.26 -15.02 12.15
CA ALA A 279 -8.48 -14.23 12.24
C ALA A 279 -8.18 -12.71 12.24
N ARG A 280 -7.15 -12.27 12.98
CA ARG A 280 -6.71 -10.87 12.99
C ARG A 280 -6.23 -10.42 11.60
N ALA A 281 -5.46 -11.26 10.92
CA ALA A 281 -4.97 -10.95 9.59
C ALA A 281 -6.12 -10.74 8.59
N LEU A 282 -7.12 -11.64 8.58
CA LEU A 282 -8.32 -11.45 7.76
C LEU A 282 -9.10 -10.19 8.16
N ASN A 283 -9.27 -9.95 9.46
CA ASN A 283 -10.02 -8.79 9.95
C ASN A 283 -9.40 -7.48 9.45
N THR A 284 -8.07 -7.35 9.55
CA THR A 284 -7.35 -6.17 9.08
C THR A 284 -7.50 -6.02 7.57
N SER A 285 -7.27 -7.09 6.79
CA SER A 285 -7.38 -7.04 5.32
C SER A 285 -8.78 -6.69 4.82
N LEU A 286 -9.83 -7.05 5.57
CA LEU A 286 -11.21 -6.75 5.19
C LEU A 286 -11.70 -5.39 5.67
N SER A 287 -11.27 -4.94 6.84
CA SER A 287 -11.94 -3.83 7.54
C SER A 287 -11.23 -2.50 7.41
N VAL A 288 -9.89 -2.51 7.41
CA VAL A 288 -9.10 -1.28 7.27
C VAL A 288 -9.23 -0.77 5.84
N GLY A 289 -9.72 0.46 5.69
CA GLY A 289 -9.97 1.05 4.38
C GLY A 289 -11.19 0.50 3.65
N TYR A 290 -12.11 -0.19 4.35
CA TYR A 290 -13.27 -0.85 3.73
C TYR A 290 -14.05 0.08 2.78
N LEU A 291 -14.49 1.25 3.25
CA LEU A 291 -15.27 2.17 2.42
C LEU A 291 -14.46 2.77 1.27
N THR A 292 -13.20 3.13 1.54
CA THR A 292 -12.26 3.64 0.53
C THR A 292 -12.09 2.65 -0.62
N THR A 293 -11.99 1.35 -0.30
CA THR A 293 -11.86 0.27 -1.29
C THR A 293 -13.17 0.01 -2.05
N GLU A 294 -14.31 0.16 -1.39
CA GLU A 294 -15.63 -0.08 -1.98
C GLU A 294 -16.12 1.06 -2.89
N ARG A 295 -15.56 2.26 -2.73
CA ARG A 295 -15.92 3.45 -3.51
C ARG A 295 -15.02 3.55 -4.73
N SER A 296 -15.55 4.12 -5.82
CA SER A 296 -14.68 4.58 -6.90
C SER A 296 -13.76 5.70 -6.39
N PRO A 297 -12.53 5.85 -6.91
CA PRO A 297 -11.60 6.88 -6.44
C PRO A 297 -12.19 8.30 -6.46
N ARG A 298 -13.01 8.61 -7.48
CA ARG A 298 -13.68 9.90 -7.59
C ARG A 298 -14.76 10.10 -6.52
N LEU A 299 -15.57 9.06 -6.26
CA LEU A 299 -16.59 9.13 -5.22
C LEU A 299 -15.96 9.30 -3.83
N GLN A 300 -14.87 8.57 -3.55
CA GLN A 300 -14.14 8.72 -2.30
C GLN A 300 -13.61 10.16 -2.12
N LEU A 301 -12.98 10.72 -3.16
CA LEU A 301 -12.52 12.10 -3.14
C LEU A 301 -13.65 13.11 -2.86
N ASP A 302 -14.84 12.89 -3.41
CA ASP A 302 -15.99 13.76 -3.13
C ASP A 302 -16.47 13.59 -1.67
N PHE A 303 -16.46 12.38 -1.11
CA PHE A 303 -16.74 12.19 0.32
C PHE A 303 -15.77 12.97 1.21
N ASP A 304 -14.48 12.92 0.89
CA ASP A 304 -13.42 13.58 1.67
C ASP A 304 -13.48 15.11 1.52
N ASN A 305 -13.52 15.61 0.28
CA ASN A 305 -13.51 17.04 -0.02
C ASN A 305 -14.72 17.78 0.56
N PHE A 306 -15.89 17.13 0.56
CA PHE A 306 -17.13 17.72 1.07
C PHE A 306 -17.48 17.26 2.49
N SER A 307 -16.61 16.47 3.12
CA SER A 307 -16.78 16.00 4.51
C SER A 307 -18.14 15.34 4.76
N TYR A 308 -18.61 14.54 3.81
CA TYR A 308 -19.89 13.84 3.96
C TYR A 308 -19.79 12.79 5.08
N PRO A 309 -20.78 12.73 5.98
CA PRO A 309 -20.71 11.83 7.12
C PRO A 309 -20.78 10.38 6.68
N THR A 310 -20.06 9.52 7.38
CA THR A 310 -20.16 8.07 7.21
C THR A 310 -21.41 7.55 7.95
N HIS A 311 -22.12 6.60 7.35
CA HIS A 311 -23.28 5.99 7.99
C HIS A 311 -22.88 5.28 9.30
N PRO A 312 -23.67 5.34 10.39
CA PRO A 312 -23.33 4.73 11.68
C PRO A 312 -23.01 3.23 11.60
N PHE A 313 -23.68 2.50 10.68
CA PHE A 313 -23.37 1.08 10.44
C PHE A 313 -21.98 0.83 9.85
N CYS A 314 -21.35 1.82 9.25
CA CYS A 314 -19.99 1.76 8.73
C CYS A 314 -18.94 2.28 9.73
N GLU A 315 -19.35 2.82 10.87
CA GLU A 315 -18.41 3.18 11.93
C GLU A 315 -17.81 1.93 12.58
N LYS A 316 -16.54 2.03 12.99
CA LYS A 316 -15.80 0.96 13.68
C LYS A 316 -15.79 -0.36 12.89
N LEU A 317 -15.65 -0.24 11.57
CA LEU A 317 -15.20 -1.34 10.74
C LEU A 317 -13.71 -1.54 11.00
#